data_AF-A0A4V3XBP9-F1
#
_entry.id   AF-A0A4V3XBP9-F1
#
_cell.length_a   1.000
_cell.length_b   1.000
_cell.length_c   1.000
_cell.angle_alpha   90.00
_cell.angle_beta   90.00
_cell.angle_gamma   90.00
#
_symmetry.space_group_name_H-M   'P 1'
#
loop_
_entity.id
_entity.type
_entity.pdbx_description
1 polymer ?
#
loop_
_entity_poly.entity_id
_entity_poly.type
_entity_poly.pdbx_seq_one_letter_code
_entity_poly.pdbx_strand_id
1 'polypeptide(L)'
;MIACDRCDEWYHTQCVDMPDLEVDLVDQFICPVCILNNPNHLLKTTYKQRCWAGLRHPNPLSPEACHKPARGAFSKYCSDDCGVRFMQIRISEWGGDKAALWEAVKDAEKREAVVVRCRLDSDADNGTIQGVGRHGPAFEQCGWDQRLCFGDTEVVEFGADVLETYEEEQAREVKEDEDAMQVDEVNEWWCKGKKKCDRHAGWQKLRLAEVEFEKEMLDAGLERLTTQERKIRKRMEDVIIPNAQRSSAGSGPLQPLNGEILPNDSGKIRENGTKGKKRKAELE
;
A
#
# COMPACT_ATOMS: atom_id res chain seq x y z
N MET A 1 -17.08 10.16 23.84
CA MET A 1 -16.53 11.53 23.91
C MET A 1 -15.34 11.60 22.97
N ILE A 2 -15.06 12.76 22.37
CA ILE A 2 -13.98 13.00 21.43
C ILE A 2 -13.26 14.31 21.79
N ALA A 3 -11.94 14.37 21.66
CA ALA A 3 -11.13 15.53 22.00
C ALA A 3 -10.75 16.31 20.73
N CYS A 4 -10.77 17.64 20.80
CA CYS A 4 -10.36 18.51 19.69
C CYS A 4 -8.83 18.61 19.60
N ASP A 5 -8.25 18.30 18.43
CA ASP A 5 -6.79 18.32 18.21
C ASP A 5 -6.16 19.72 18.18
N ARG A 6 -6.98 20.78 18.32
CA ARG A 6 -6.52 22.18 18.35
C ARG A 6 -6.60 22.83 19.72
N CYS A 7 -7.66 22.55 20.49
CA CYS A 7 -7.90 23.20 21.77
C CYS A 7 -7.94 22.23 22.96
N ASP A 8 -7.76 20.93 22.70
CA ASP A 8 -7.74 19.84 23.70
C ASP A 8 -9.01 19.68 24.56
N GLU A 9 -10.09 20.39 24.20
CA GLU A 9 -11.39 20.30 24.86
C GLU A 9 -12.15 19.04 24.45
N TRP A 10 -12.88 18.46 25.40
CA TRP A 10 -13.63 17.22 25.22
C TRP A 10 -15.11 17.46 24.92
N TYR A 11 -15.61 16.79 23.89
CA TYR A 11 -16.98 16.91 23.42
C TYR A 11 -17.69 15.55 23.46
N HIS A 12 -18.99 15.56 23.72
CA HIS A 12 -19.83 14.40 23.45
C HIS A 12 -20.03 14.28 21.94
N THR A 13 -19.91 13.08 21.39
CA THR A 13 -20.04 12.81 19.94
C THR A 13 -21.39 13.28 19.41
N GLN A 14 -22.46 13.05 20.17
CA GLN A 14 -23.81 13.55 19.83
C GLN A 14 -23.96 15.08 19.90
N CYS A 15 -23.19 15.78 20.74
CA CYS A 15 -23.25 17.25 20.84
C CYS A 15 -22.53 17.96 19.69
N VAL A 16 -21.75 17.23 18.90
CA VAL A 16 -21.03 17.73 17.72
C VAL A 16 -21.50 17.04 16.43
N ASP A 17 -22.74 16.52 16.44
CA ASP A 17 -23.39 15.84 15.31
C ASP A 17 -22.56 14.70 14.69
N MET A 18 -21.80 13.98 15.52
CA MET A 18 -20.97 12.85 15.09
C MET A 18 -21.61 11.53 15.53
N PRO A 19 -22.08 10.68 14.58
CA PRO A 19 -22.69 9.40 14.92
C PRO A 19 -21.63 8.42 15.43
N ASP A 20 -22.02 7.59 16.40
CA ASP A 20 -21.08 6.69 17.11
C ASP A 20 -20.37 5.69 16.16
N LEU A 21 -20.99 5.36 15.03
CA LEU A 21 -20.41 4.49 14.01
C LEU A 21 -19.23 5.14 13.27
N GLU A 22 -19.17 6.47 13.20
CA GLU A 22 -18.13 7.21 12.47
C GLU A 22 -16.97 7.66 13.35
N VAL A 23 -17.11 7.57 14.67
CA VAL A 23 -16.09 8.02 15.63
C VAL A 23 -14.75 7.32 15.39
N ASP A 24 -14.77 6.01 15.11
CA ASP A 24 -13.58 5.22 14.80
C ASP A 24 -12.90 5.62 13.47
N LEU A 25 -13.62 6.33 12.59
CA LEU A 25 -13.12 6.82 11.31
C LEU A 25 -12.48 8.19 11.43
N VAL A 26 -12.66 8.91 12.55
CA VAL A 26 -12.04 10.22 12.70
C VAL A 26 -10.52 10.06 12.73
N ASP A 27 -9.85 10.88 11.91
CA ASP A 27 -8.40 10.97 11.91
C ASP A 27 -7.95 12.16 12.77
N GLN A 28 -8.40 13.36 12.41
CA GLN A 28 -8.24 14.57 13.19
C GLN A 28 -9.61 15.22 13.44
N PHE A 29 -9.95 15.50 14.69
CA PHE A 29 -11.17 16.19 15.07
C PHE A 29 -10.91 17.67 15.37
N ILE A 30 -11.58 18.57 14.63
CA ILE A 30 -11.59 19.99 14.95
C ILE A 30 -12.99 20.41 15.38
N CYS A 31 -13.12 20.95 16.59
CA CYS A 31 -14.42 21.34 17.12
C CYS A 31 -15.02 22.55 16.37
N PRO A 32 -16.37 22.68 16.35
CA PRO A 32 -17.04 23.79 15.67
C PRO A 32 -16.58 25.18 16.14
N VAL A 33 -16.24 25.32 17.42
CA VAL A 33 -15.74 26.58 18.01
C VAL A 33 -14.40 26.96 17.39
N CYS A 34 -13.47 26.01 17.22
CA CYS A 34 -12.20 26.25 16.58
C CYS A 34 -12.34 26.61 15.09
N ILE A 35 -13.25 25.95 14.37
CA ILE A 35 -13.53 26.25 12.95
C ILE A 35 -14.08 27.68 12.83
N LEU A 36 -15.07 28.05 13.65
CA LEU A 36 -15.69 29.38 13.61
C LEU A 36 -14.73 30.51 14.01
N ASN A 37 -13.85 30.29 14.99
CA ASN A 37 -12.92 31.31 15.47
C ASN A 37 -11.73 31.56 14.53
N ASN A 38 -11.55 30.73 13.51
CA ASN A 38 -10.40 30.80 12.60
C ASN A 38 -10.86 30.81 11.13
N PRO A 39 -11.65 31.82 10.69
CA PRO A 39 -12.26 31.82 9.36
C PRO A 39 -11.24 31.90 8.21
N ASN A 40 -10.02 32.38 8.49
CA ASN A 40 -8.93 32.47 7.50
C ASN A 40 -8.07 31.20 7.44
N HIS A 41 -8.39 30.17 8.24
CA HIS A 41 -7.70 28.88 8.21
C HIS A 41 -8.66 27.78 7.73
N LEU A 42 -8.17 26.89 6.86
CA LEU A 42 -8.92 25.73 6.34
C LEU A 42 -9.04 24.59 7.37
N LEU A 43 -9.54 24.92 8.57
CA LEU A 43 -9.73 23.94 9.64
C LEU A 43 -10.95 23.07 9.35
N LYS A 44 -10.74 21.76 9.26
CA LYS A 44 -11.80 20.76 9.08
C LYS A 44 -11.43 19.46 9.78
N THR A 45 -12.44 18.73 10.24
CA THR A 45 -12.27 17.35 10.70
C THR A 45 -11.92 16.45 9.51
N THR A 46 -10.89 15.63 9.66
CA THR A 46 -10.45 14.67 8.65
C THR A 46 -10.83 13.24 9.05
N TYR A 47 -10.95 12.36 8.06
CA TYR A 47 -11.45 11.00 8.26
C TYR A 47 -10.59 9.97 7.54
N LYS A 48 -10.35 8.84 8.21
CA LYS A 48 -9.75 7.63 7.67
C LYS A 48 -10.69 7.00 6.66
N GLN A 49 -10.10 6.38 5.64
CA GLN A 49 -10.87 5.60 4.68
C GLN A 49 -11.57 4.42 5.37
N ARG A 50 -12.90 4.32 5.22
CA ARG A 50 -13.70 3.23 5.78
C ARG A 50 -13.44 1.92 5.02
N CYS A 51 -13.54 0.80 5.72
CA CYS A 51 -13.44 -0.54 5.14
C CYS A 51 -14.36 -0.72 3.93
N TRP A 52 -13.80 -1.18 2.80
CA TRP A 52 -14.54 -1.28 1.54
C TRP A 52 -15.70 -2.27 1.60
N ALA A 53 -15.57 -3.32 2.43
CA ALA A 53 -16.64 -4.29 2.69
C ALA A 53 -17.87 -3.64 3.35
N GLY A 54 -17.66 -2.60 4.17
CA GLY A 54 -18.75 -1.82 4.75
C GLY A 54 -19.35 -0.81 3.78
N LEU A 55 -18.50 -0.11 3.03
CA LEU A 55 -18.94 0.86 2.01
C LEU A 55 -19.78 0.22 0.90
N ARG A 56 -19.48 -1.03 0.53
CA ARG A 56 -20.22 -1.79 -0.49
C ARG A 56 -21.23 -2.77 0.09
N HIS A 57 -21.53 -2.68 1.38
CA HIS A 57 -22.63 -3.43 1.97
C HIS A 57 -23.95 -2.98 1.32
N PRO A 58 -24.97 -3.86 1.14
CA PRO A 58 -26.27 -3.46 0.58
C PRO A 58 -26.91 -2.27 1.31
N ASN A 59 -26.69 -2.19 2.62
CA ASN A 59 -27.07 -1.06 3.47
C ASN A 59 -25.84 -0.50 4.19
N PRO A 60 -25.09 0.46 3.61
CA PRO A 60 -23.82 0.95 4.18
C PRO A 60 -23.95 1.67 5.53
N LEU A 61 -25.12 2.27 5.79
CA LEU A 61 -25.42 2.99 7.03
C LEU A 61 -25.94 2.07 8.15
N SER A 62 -26.26 0.80 7.82
CA SER A 62 -26.73 -0.16 8.82
C SER A 62 -25.62 -0.51 9.82
N PRO A 63 -25.93 -0.80 11.09
CA PRO A 63 -24.99 -1.39 12.05
C PRO A 63 -24.40 -2.73 11.60
N GLU A 64 -25.06 -3.41 10.65
CA GLU A 64 -24.57 -4.67 10.06
C GLU A 64 -23.39 -4.45 9.10
N ALA A 65 -23.24 -3.24 8.54
CA ALA A 65 -22.11 -2.90 7.71
C ALA A 65 -20.86 -2.66 8.55
N CYS A 66 -19.68 -2.94 8.00
CA CYS A 66 -18.42 -2.67 8.70
C CYS A 66 -18.11 -1.17 8.75
N HIS A 67 -18.01 -0.56 9.93
CA HIS A 67 -17.67 0.87 10.09
C HIS A 67 -16.23 1.13 10.50
N LYS A 68 -15.39 0.09 10.51
CA LYS A 68 -13.98 0.21 10.89
C LYS A 68 -13.14 0.87 9.78
N PRO A 69 -12.06 1.58 10.13
CA PRO A 69 -11.12 2.11 9.16
C PRO A 69 -10.40 0.97 8.41
N ALA A 70 -10.10 1.21 7.14
CA ALA A 70 -9.23 0.35 6.34
C ALA A 70 -7.79 0.44 6.86
N ARG A 71 -6.95 -0.57 6.57
CA ARG A 71 -5.52 -0.56 6.96
C ARG A 71 -4.65 0.34 6.03
N GLY A 72 -5.24 1.40 5.48
CA GLY A 72 -4.57 2.36 4.59
C GLY A 72 -3.87 1.69 3.40
N ALA A 73 -2.59 2.01 3.22
CA ALA A 73 -1.74 1.49 2.13
C ALA A 73 -1.69 -0.05 2.08
N PHE A 74 -1.86 -0.74 3.21
CA PHE A 74 -1.72 -2.20 3.28
C PHE A 74 -2.97 -2.95 2.82
N SER A 75 -4.16 -2.37 3.00
CA SER A 75 -5.41 -3.04 2.64
C SER A 75 -6.58 -2.06 2.59
N LYS A 76 -7.46 -2.28 1.62
CA LYS A 76 -8.76 -1.60 1.49
C LYS A 76 -9.79 -2.08 2.52
N TYR A 77 -9.43 -3.06 3.34
CA TYR A 77 -10.30 -3.67 4.34
C TYR A 77 -9.70 -3.49 5.74
N CYS A 78 -10.54 -3.44 6.76
CA CYS A 78 -10.10 -3.39 8.15
C CYS A 78 -9.47 -4.72 8.61
N SER A 79 -9.91 -5.85 8.05
CA SER A 79 -9.44 -7.20 8.37
C SER A 79 -9.40 -8.10 7.13
N ASP A 80 -8.66 -9.20 7.23
CA ASP A 80 -8.59 -10.19 6.15
C ASP A 80 -9.95 -10.88 5.96
N ASP A 81 -10.68 -11.14 7.05
CA ASP A 81 -12.06 -11.65 7.01
C ASP A 81 -13.00 -10.73 6.22
N CYS A 82 -12.94 -9.42 6.43
CA CYS A 82 -13.73 -8.47 5.66
C CYS A 82 -13.35 -8.51 4.17
N GLY A 83 -12.06 -8.64 3.86
CA GLY A 83 -11.59 -8.81 2.49
C GLY A 83 -12.11 -10.09 1.83
N VAL A 84 -12.05 -11.22 2.55
CA VAL A 84 -12.51 -12.53 2.06
C VAL A 84 -14.03 -12.51 1.84
N ARG A 85 -14.82 -12.03 2.82
CA ARG A 85 -16.28 -11.89 2.69
C ARG A 85 -16.67 -11.04 1.49
N PHE A 86 -16.00 -9.91 1.32
CA PHE A 86 -16.27 -9.02 0.18
C PHE A 86 -15.96 -9.71 -1.15
N MET A 87 -14.82 -10.41 -1.26
CA MET A 87 -14.48 -11.15 -2.47
C MET A 87 -15.44 -12.30 -2.75
N GLN A 88 -15.93 -13.01 -1.72
CA GLN A 88 -16.93 -14.06 -1.87
C GLN A 88 -18.23 -13.54 -2.47
N ILE A 89 -18.75 -12.41 -1.97
CA ILE A 89 -19.93 -11.75 -2.52
C ILE A 89 -19.69 -11.38 -3.98
N ARG A 90 -18.57 -10.72 -4.27
CA ARG A 90 -18.23 -10.29 -5.64
C ARG A 90 -18.10 -11.45 -6.63
N ILE A 91 -17.55 -12.58 -6.19
CA ILE A 91 -17.45 -13.80 -7.01
C ILE A 91 -18.84 -14.41 -7.23
N SER A 92 -19.69 -14.42 -6.20
CA SER A 92 -21.06 -14.92 -6.32
C SER A 92 -21.92 -14.08 -7.27
N GLU A 93 -21.78 -12.76 -7.23
CA GLU A 93 -22.47 -11.82 -8.12
C GLU A 93 -21.99 -11.94 -9.57
N TRP A 94 -20.69 -12.20 -9.79
CA TRP A 94 -20.15 -12.33 -11.15
C TRP A 94 -20.74 -13.52 -11.92
N GLY A 95 -21.18 -14.58 -11.24
CA GLY A 95 -21.89 -15.70 -11.88
C GLY A 95 -21.07 -16.54 -12.87
N GLY A 96 -19.82 -16.19 -13.16
CA GLY A 96 -18.89 -16.96 -13.99
C GLY A 96 -18.89 -16.66 -15.48
N ASP A 97 -19.64 -15.65 -15.95
CA ASP A 97 -19.68 -15.30 -17.37
C ASP A 97 -18.40 -14.57 -17.82
N LYS A 98 -17.58 -15.28 -18.59
CA LYS A 98 -16.30 -14.78 -19.11
C LYS A 98 -16.50 -13.80 -20.27
N ALA A 99 -17.56 -13.92 -21.05
CA ALA A 99 -17.81 -13.03 -22.18
C ALA A 99 -18.20 -11.64 -21.67
N ALA A 100 -19.12 -11.59 -20.70
CA ALA A 100 -19.50 -10.35 -20.03
C ALA A 100 -18.31 -9.68 -19.30
N LEU A 101 -17.45 -10.49 -18.65
CA LEU A 101 -16.24 -9.97 -18.02
C LEU A 101 -15.29 -9.34 -19.04
N TRP A 102 -15.04 -10.01 -20.16
CA TRP A 102 -14.18 -9.50 -21.22
C TRP A 102 -14.74 -8.22 -21.83
N GLU A 103 -16.03 -8.18 -22.13
CA GLU A 103 -16.70 -6.96 -22.64
C GLU A 103 -16.59 -5.77 -21.68
N ALA A 104 -16.60 -6.00 -20.37
CA ALA A 104 -16.45 -4.94 -19.38
C ALA A 104 -15.02 -4.40 -19.25
N VAL A 105 -14.00 -5.14 -19.72
CA VAL A 105 -12.58 -4.77 -19.54
C VAL A 105 -11.80 -4.62 -20.85
N LYS A 106 -12.39 -4.95 -22.01
CA LYS A 106 -11.70 -4.91 -23.31
C LYS A 106 -11.20 -3.51 -23.68
N ASP A 107 -11.89 -2.48 -23.22
CA ASP A 107 -11.56 -1.07 -23.45
C ASP A 107 -10.82 -0.44 -22.26
N ALA A 108 -10.43 -1.25 -21.26
CA ALA A 108 -9.67 -0.76 -20.12
C ALA A 108 -8.24 -0.43 -20.55
N GLU A 109 -7.97 0.86 -20.71
CA GLU A 109 -6.62 1.34 -20.96
C GLU A 109 -5.76 1.17 -19.70
N LYS A 110 -4.50 0.79 -19.92
CA LYS A 110 -3.50 0.78 -18.86
C LYS A 110 -3.37 2.21 -18.35
N ARG A 111 -3.59 2.45 -17.05
CA ARG A 111 -3.26 3.73 -16.44
C ARG A 111 -1.73 3.88 -16.46
N GLU A 112 -1.24 4.57 -17.47
CA GLU A 112 0.16 4.93 -17.59
C GLU A 112 0.36 6.26 -16.86
N ALA A 113 1.10 6.23 -15.76
CA ALA A 113 1.62 7.43 -15.13
C ALA A 113 3.03 7.67 -15.67
N VAL A 114 3.31 8.89 -16.11
CA VAL A 114 4.65 9.29 -16.55
C VAL A 114 5.48 9.57 -15.30
N VAL A 115 6.42 8.66 -14.99
CA VAL A 115 7.45 8.92 -13.99
C VAL A 115 8.59 9.66 -14.69
N VAL A 116 8.67 10.98 -14.52
CA VAL A 116 9.79 11.78 -15.02
C VAL A 116 11.00 11.51 -14.13
N ARG A 117 11.89 10.61 -14.58
CA ARG A 117 13.22 10.47 -13.98
C ARG A 117 14.09 11.61 -14.46
N CYS A 118 14.29 12.63 -13.64
CA CYS A 118 15.34 13.63 -13.87
C CYS A 118 16.70 12.93 -13.83
N ARG A 119 17.29 12.67 -15.01
CA ARG A 119 18.69 12.24 -15.11
C ARG A 119 19.54 13.45 -14.76
N LEU A 120 20.27 13.38 -13.65
CA LEU A 120 21.41 14.28 -13.44
C LEU A 120 22.52 13.81 -14.39
N ASP A 121 22.99 14.71 -15.25
CA ASP A 121 24.00 14.48 -16.29
C ASP A 121 25.35 13.98 -15.72
N SER A 122 25.40 12.73 -15.27
CA SER A 122 26.64 12.08 -14.83
C SER A 122 26.81 10.64 -15.31
N ASP A 123 25.83 10.07 -16.02
CA ASP A 123 25.96 8.76 -16.67
C ASP A 123 26.49 8.90 -18.12
N ALA A 124 27.52 9.72 -18.31
CA ALA A 124 28.29 9.74 -19.55
C ALA A 124 29.59 8.96 -19.36
N ASP A 125 29.68 7.92 -20.17
CA ASP A 125 30.74 6.93 -20.30
C ASP A 125 32.16 7.51 -20.36
N ASN A 126 33.08 6.66 -19.96
CA ASN A 126 34.51 6.87 -19.82
C ASN A 126 35.13 7.15 -21.21
N GLY A 127 35.52 8.41 -21.50
CA GLY A 127 36.10 8.76 -22.80
C GLY A 127 36.70 10.17 -22.88
N THR A 128 37.97 10.27 -22.51
CA THR A 128 39.00 11.23 -22.99
C THR A 128 38.67 12.73 -23.10
N ILE A 129 39.37 13.48 -22.25
CA ILE A 129 39.56 14.94 -22.20
C ILE A 129 39.88 15.55 -23.58
N GLN A 130 39.13 16.58 -24.00
CA GLN A 130 39.69 17.87 -24.44
C GLN A 130 38.62 18.95 -24.46
N GLY A 131 38.87 20.02 -23.69
CA GLY A 131 37.85 20.94 -23.25
C GLY A 131 37.42 21.99 -24.26
N VAL A 132 36.25 22.55 -23.98
CA VAL A 132 36.06 24.01 -23.91
C VAL A 132 35.16 24.25 -22.70
N GLY A 133 35.63 25.09 -21.79
CA GLY A 133 34.94 25.36 -20.53
C GLY A 133 33.54 25.90 -20.73
N ARG A 134 32.57 25.23 -20.11
CA ARG A 134 31.46 25.89 -19.47
C ARG A 134 31.11 25.06 -18.24
N HIS A 135 31.80 25.36 -17.13
CA HIS A 135 31.34 24.91 -15.83
C HIS A 135 29.89 25.38 -15.68
N GLY A 136 28.94 24.44 -15.69
CA GLY A 136 27.60 24.72 -15.18
C GLY A 136 27.75 25.27 -13.76
N PRO A 137 26.87 26.19 -13.31
CA PRO A 137 27.03 26.85 -12.03
C PRO A 137 27.18 25.78 -10.97
N ALA A 138 28.30 25.79 -10.24
CA ALA A 138 28.46 24.94 -9.08
C ALA A 138 27.29 25.31 -8.16
N PHE A 139 26.32 24.41 -8.00
CA PHE A 139 25.21 24.66 -7.07
C PHE A 139 25.83 24.88 -5.68
N GLU A 140 25.91 26.15 -5.27
CA GLU A 140 26.47 26.58 -3.99
C GLU A 140 25.47 26.38 -2.86
N GLN A 141 24.36 25.72 -3.13
CA GLN A 141 23.24 25.54 -2.22
C GLN A 141 23.14 24.10 -1.73
N CYS A 142 22.55 23.92 -0.56
CA CYS A 142 22.36 22.66 0.13
C CYS A 142 21.38 21.76 -0.61
N GLY A 143 20.27 22.33 -1.09
CA GLY A 143 19.26 21.63 -1.89
C GLY A 143 18.53 20.53 -1.14
N TRP A 144 18.69 20.43 0.19
CA TRP A 144 17.89 19.52 1.00
C TRP A 144 16.44 19.93 0.91
N ASP A 145 15.54 18.98 0.74
CA ASP A 145 14.12 19.23 0.60
C ASP A 145 13.36 18.34 1.58
N GLN A 146 12.46 18.91 2.36
CA GLN A 146 11.69 18.17 3.37
C GLN A 146 10.84 17.07 2.73
N ARG A 147 10.43 17.24 1.46
CA ARG A 147 9.58 16.30 0.72
C ARG A 147 10.30 15.00 0.38
N LEU A 148 11.64 14.98 0.43
CA LEU A 148 12.42 13.75 0.32
C LEU A 148 12.17 12.77 1.48
N CYS A 149 11.53 13.24 2.55
CA CYS A 149 11.13 12.44 3.70
C CYS A 149 9.67 12.00 3.65
N PHE A 150 8.90 12.36 2.61
CA PHE A 150 7.50 11.98 2.51
C PHE A 150 7.37 10.47 2.28
N GLY A 151 6.52 9.84 3.09
CA GLY A 151 6.00 8.51 2.82
C GLY A 151 4.84 8.54 1.83
N ASP A 152 4.39 7.36 1.43
CA ASP A 152 3.33 7.17 0.42
C ASP A 152 2.03 7.95 0.73
N THR A 153 1.69 8.13 2.01
CA THR A 153 0.47 8.85 2.41
C THR A 153 0.64 10.36 2.21
N GLU A 154 1.78 10.92 2.61
CA GLU A 154 2.08 12.35 2.49
C GLU A 154 2.25 12.76 1.02
N VAL A 155 2.83 11.88 0.19
CA VAL A 155 2.89 12.09 -1.26
C VAL A 155 1.49 12.15 -1.89
N VAL A 156 0.56 11.30 -1.44
CA VAL A 156 -0.82 11.29 -1.96
C VAL A 156 -1.59 12.53 -1.53
N GLU A 157 -1.40 12.98 -0.28
CA GLU A 157 -2.14 14.10 0.29
C GLU A 157 -1.61 15.46 -0.16
N PHE A 158 -0.28 15.62 -0.24
CA PHE A 158 0.37 16.92 -0.46
C PHE A 158 1.21 16.98 -1.74
N GLY A 159 1.41 15.87 -2.45
CA GLY A 159 2.28 15.83 -3.63
C GLY A 159 1.74 16.53 -4.87
N ALA A 160 0.41 16.73 -4.97
CA ALA A 160 -0.20 17.47 -6.07
C ALA A 160 0.01 18.98 -5.92
N ASP A 161 -0.26 19.53 -4.73
CA ASP A 161 -0.06 20.93 -4.37
C ASP A 161 1.41 21.37 -4.56
N VAL A 162 2.35 20.42 -4.46
CA VAL A 162 3.78 20.63 -4.72
C VAL A 162 4.09 20.99 -6.17
N LEU A 163 3.43 20.39 -7.15
CA LEU A 163 3.65 20.71 -8.58
C LEU A 163 3.12 22.11 -8.90
N GLU A 164 1.98 22.47 -8.34
CA GLU A 164 1.38 23.79 -8.51
C GLU A 164 2.31 24.90 -7.99
N THR A 165 3.01 24.70 -6.87
CA THR A 165 3.97 25.70 -6.36
C THR A 165 5.14 26.00 -7.30
N TYR A 166 5.62 25.01 -8.07
CA TYR A 166 6.70 25.23 -9.05
C TYR A 166 6.21 25.95 -10.31
N GLU A 167 4.98 25.66 -10.75
CA GLU A 167 4.35 26.33 -11.88
C GLU A 167 3.98 27.78 -11.54
N GLU A 168 3.53 28.03 -10.31
CA GLU A 168 3.23 29.37 -9.81
C GLU A 168 4.48 30.26 -9.64
N GLU A 169 5.61 29.70 -9.18
CA GLU A 169 6.88 30.44 -9.13
C GLU A 169 7.42 30.79 -10.52
N GLN A 170 7.38 29.85 -11.48
CA GLN A 170 7.75 30.14 -12.87
C GLN A 170 6.82 31.18 -13.51
N ALA A 171 5.52 31.16 -13.19
CA ALA A 171 4.57 32.16 -13.68
C ALA A 171 4.79 33.55 -13.06
N ARG A 172 5.33 33.64 -11.83
CA ARG A 172 5.70 34.89 -11.18
C ARG A 172 6.99 35.49 -11.73
N GLU A 173 7.97 34.67 -12.15
CA GLU A 173 9.20 35.16 -12.80
C GLU A 173 8.95 35.80 -14.19
N VAL A 174 7.81 35.53 -14.83
CA VAL A 174 7.47 36.09 -16.16
C VAL A 174 6.73 37.44 -16.08
N LYS A 175 6.34 37.90 -14.89
CA LYS A 175 5.64 39.18 -14.71
C LYS A 175 6.47 40.17 -13.89
N GLU A 176 7.48 40.77 -14.54
CA GLU A 176 7.88 42.13 -14.19
C GLU A 176 6.78 43.09 -14.64
N ASP A 177 5.83 43.41 -13.76
CA ASP A 177 5.39 44.80 -13.56
C ASP A 177 4.40 44.94 -12.38
N GLU A 178 4.78 45.88 -11.52
CA GLU A 178 4.08 46.68 -10.50
C GLU A 178 2.86 46.11 -9.73
N ASP A 179 2.97 46.23 -8.39
CA ASP A 179 1.95 46.02 -7.35
C ASP A 179 1.57 44.57 -7.01
N ALA A 180 2.50 43.86 -6.37
CA ALA A 180 2.17 42.69 -5.55
C ALA A 180 2.32 43.03 -4.05
N MET A 181 1.20 43.05 -3.34
CA MET A 181 1.19 43.06 -1.87
C MET A 181 1.99 41.87 -1.34
N GLN A 182 2.78 42.13 -0.31
CA GLN A 182 3.64 41.19 0.39
C GLN A 182 2.76 40.05 0.97
N VAL A 183 2.79 38.88 0.32
CA VAL A 183 2.20 37.65 0.86
C VAL A 183 3.26 37.07 1.80
N ASP A 184 2.91 36.98 3.09
CA ASP A 184 3.79 36.46 4.13
C ASP A 184 4.28 35.03 3.79
N GLU A 185 5.59 34.85 3.93
CA GLU A 185 6.40 33.62 3.85
C GLU A 185 5.62 32.30 3.76
N VAL A 186 5.48 31.80 2.53
CA VAL A 186 5.22 30.38 2.29
C VAL A 186 6.45 29.61 2.77
N ASN A 187 6.28 28.84 3.84
CA ASN A 187 7.29 28.01 4.47
C ASN A 187 8.18 27.30 3.42
N GLU A 188 9.41 27.78 3.20
CA GLU A 188 10.30 27.27 2.15
C GLU A 188 10.68 25.81 2.43
N TRP A 189 10.13 24.90 1.62
CA TRP A 189 10.25 23.44 1.75
C TRP A 189 11.68 22.92 1.51
N TRP A 190 12.55 23.75 0.93
CA TRP A 190 13.93 23.41 0.63
C TRP A 190 14.93 24.34 1.31
N CYS A 191 16.09 23.78 1.63
CA CYS A 191 17.20 24.48 2.25
C CYS A 191 18.02 25.25 1.22
N LYS A 192 17.88 26.58 1.23
CA LYS A 192 18.74 27.53 0.48
C LYS A 192 20.12 27.76 1.11
N GLY A 193 20.48 26.99 2.15
CA GLY A 193 21.78 27.07 2.82
C GLY A 193 22.94 26.72 1.90
N LYS A 194 24.20 26.93 2.33
CA LYS A 194 25.38 26.64 1.49
C LYS A 194 25.53 25.15 1.18
N LYS A 195 26.28 24.80 0.12
CA LYS A 195 26.57 23.43 -0.37
C LYS A 195 27.01 22.45 0.72
N LYS A 196 27.72 22.93 1.74
CA LYS A 196 28.06 22.18 2.96
C LYS A 196 27.26 22.73 4.13
N CYS A 197 25.95 22.50 4.12
CA CYS A 197 25.10 22.86 5.24
C CYS A 197 25.30 21.84 6.36
N ASP A 198 25.72 22.30 7.54
CA ASP A 198 25.93 21.42 8.69
C ASP A 198 24.63 20.75 9.15
N ARG A 199 23.46 21.40 8.96
CA ARG A 199 22.14 20.84 9.31
C ARG A 199 21.74 19.65 8.44
N HIS A 200 22.23 19.56 7.20
CA HIS A 200 21.88 18.50 6.26
C HIS A 200 23.14 17.88 5.66
N ALA A 201 24.18 17.68 6.47
CA ALA A 201 25.44 17.15 5.99
C ALA A 201 25.25 15.73 5.43
N GLY A 202 25.51 15.55 4.12
CA GLY A 202 25.48 14.23 3.49
C GLY A 202 24.09 13.66 3.21
N TRP A 203 23.04 14.47 3.28
CA TRP A 203 21.66 14.03 3.04
C TRP A 203 21.49 13.29 1.72
N GLN A 204 22.23 13.69 0.66
CA GLN A 204 22.16 13.06 -0.66
C GLN A 204 22.56 11.59 -0.60
N LYS A 205 23.65 11.28 0.11
CA LYS A 205 24.15 9.89 0.22
C LYS A 205 23.24 9.05 1.10
N LEU A 206 22.74 9.62 2.20
CA LEU A 206 21.81 8.92 3.09
C LEU A 206 20.51 8.57 2.37
N ARG A 207 19.92 9.53 1.65
CA ARG A 207 18.67 9.30 0.90
C ARG A 207 18.85 8.31 -0.25
N LEU A 208 19.98 8.38 -0.97
CA LEU A 208 20.30 7.37 -1.99
C LEU A 208 20.36 5.96 -1.40
N ALA A 209 21.05 5.79 -0.28
CA ALA A 209 21.17 4.50 0.38
C ALA A 209 19.82 3.97 0.91
N GLU A 210 18.98 4.85 1.44
CA GLU A 210 17.62 4.51 1.90
C GLU A 210 16.72 4.04 0.76
N VAL A 211 16.68 4.79 -0.35
CA VAL A 211 15.93 4.41 -1.56
C VAL A 211 16.45 3.11 -2.16
N GLU A 212 17.76 2.90 -2.17
CA GLU A 212 18.37 1.66 -2.66
C GLU A 212 17.95 0.46 -1.78
N PHE A 213 17.97 0.63 -0.46
CA PHE A 213 17.51 -0.40 0.48
C PHE A 213 16.00 -0.69 0.33
N GLU A 214 15.16 0.34 0.21
CA GLU A 214 13.72 0.17 -0.02
C GLU A 214 13.44 -0.57 -1.33
N LYS A 215 14.17 -0.23 -2.39
CA LYS A 215 14.09 -0.93 -3.67
C LYS A 215 14.46 -2.41 -3.50
N GLU A 216 15.55 -2.74 -2.83
CA GLU A 216 15.95 -4.12 -2.59
C GLU A 216 14.88 -4.91 -1.81
N MET A 217 14.26 -4.28 -0.81
CA MET A 217 13.16 -4.90 -0.05
C MET A 217 11.91 -5.14 -0.90
N LEU A 218 11.55 -4.19 -1.75
CA LEU A 218 10.42 -4.32 -2.67
C LEU A 218 10.69 -5.39 -3.74
N ASP A 219 11.89 -5.42 -4.31
CA ASP A 219 12.31 -6.43 -5.29
C ASP A 219 12.25 -7.84 -4.69
N ALA A 220 12.76 -8.02 -3.46
CA ALA A 220 12.65 -9.29 -2.74
C ALA A 220 11.19 -9.68 -2.47
N GLY A 221 10.34 -8.70 -2.14
CA GLY A 221 8.90 -8.89 -1.98
C GLY A 221 8.22 -9.34 -3.27
N LEU A 222 8.58 -8.73 -4.40
CA LEU A 222 8.08 -9.06 -5.73
C LEU A 222 8.50 -10.48 -6.14
N GLU A 223 9.76 -10.87 -5.93
CA GLU A 223 10.23 -12.24 -6.19
C GLU A 223 9.45 -13.28 -5.39
N ARG A 224 9.19 -13.01 -4.11
CA ARG A 224 8.39 -13.89 -3.25
C ARG A 224 6.97 -14.05 -3.78
N LEU A 225 6.30 -12.94 -4.13
CA LEU A 225 4.93 -12.96 -4.63
C LEU A 225 4.84 -13.63 -6.01
N THR A 226 5.76 -13.36 -6.92
CA THR A 226 5.79 -14.00 -8.25
C THR A 226 6.07 -15.50 -8.16
N THR A 227 6.87 -15.93 -7.19
CA THR A 227 7.08 -17.37 -6.90
C THR A 227 5.83 -18.01 -6.33
N GLN A 228 5.12 -17.32 -5.44
CA GLN A 228 3.86 -17.78 -4.89
C GLN A 228 2.77 -17.88 -5.96
N GLU A 229 2.69 -16.91 -6.87
CA GLU A 229 1.81 -16.93 -8.04
C GLU A 229 2.08 -18.16 -8.91
N ARG A 230 3.35 -18.41 -9.29
CA ARG A 230 3.74 -19.60 -10.07
C ARG A 230 3.33 -20.90 -9.38
N LYS A 231 3.49 -21.00 -8.06
CA LYS A 231 3.04 -22.17 -7.27
C LYS A 231 1.52 -22.32 -7.25
N ILE A 232 0.77 -21.22 -7.23
CA ILE A 232 -0.70 -21.25 -7.31
C ILE A 232 -1.12 -21.70 -8.70
N ARG A 233 -0.55 -21.10 -9.76
CA ARG A 233 -0.85 -21.47 -11.16
C ARG A 233 -0.58 -22.95 -11.43
N LYS A 234 0.58 -23.47 -11.00
CA LYS A 234 0.89 -24.90 -11.10
C LYS A 234 -0.12 -25.77 -10.36
N ARG A 235 -0.51 -25.40 -9.13
CA ARG A 235 -1.55 -26.12 -8.38
C ARG A 235 -2.90 -26.10 -9.09
N MET A 236 -3.25 -25.00 -9.76
CA MET A 236 -4.48 -24.93 -10.56
C MET A 236 -4.41 -25.86 -11.77
N GLU A 237 -3.29 -25.89 -12.49
CA GLU A 237 -3.04 -26.84 -13.59
C GLU A 237 -3.11 -28.30 -13.11
N ASP A 238 -2.44 -28.61 -11.99
CA ASP A 238 -2.43 -29.94 -11.37
C ASP A 238 -3.80 -30.37 -10.85
N VAL A 239 -4.77 -29.47 -10.64
CA VAL A 239 -6.16 -29.80 -10.29
C VAL A 239 -7.01 -30.01 -11.54
N ILE A 240 -6.69 -29.33 -12.65
CA ILE A 240 -7.41 -29.44 -13.92
C ILE A 240 -7.07 -30.75 -14.65
N ILE A 241 -5.79 -31.17 -14.64
CA ILE A 241 -5.31 -32.33 -15.41
C ILE A 241 -5.80 -33.71 -14.89
N PRO A 242 -5.90 -33.99 -13.57
CA PRO A 242 -6.39 -35.28 -13.08
C PRO A 242 -7.88 -35.52 -13.37
N ASN A 243 -8.65 -34.45 -13.53
CA ASN A 243 -10.09 -34.54 -13.77
C ASN A 243 -10.44 -34.89 -15.23
N ALA A 244 -9.53 -34.61 -16.16
CA ALA A 244 -9.63 -35.05 -17.55
C ALA A 244 -9.30 -36.56 -17.73
N GLN A 245 -8.45 -37.14 -16.87
CA GLN A 245 -8.13 -38.57 -16.90
C GLN A 245 -9.17 -39.45 -16.18
N ARG A 246 -9.86 -38.94 -15.15
CA ARG A 246 -10.97 -39.68 -14.49
C ARG A 246 -12.22 -39.81 -15.35
N SER A 247 -12.40 -38.95 -16.33
CA SER A 247 -13.57 -38.96 -17.23
C SER A 247 -13.41 -39.88 -18.45
N SER A 248 -12.24 -40.51 -18.65
CA SER A 248 -12.01 -41.44 -19.79
C SER A 248 -11.82 -42.91 -19.42
N ALA A 249 -11.93 -43.30 -18.14
CA ALA A 249 -11.82 -44.69 -17.69
C ALA A 249 -13.20 -45.28 -17.36
N GLY A 250 -14.05 -45.40 -18.38
CA GLY A 250 -15.40 -45.94 -18.28
C GLY A 250 -15.69 -46.95 -19.39
N SER A 251 -14.99 -48.07 -19.43
CA SER A 251 -15.39 -49.28 -20.18
C SER A 251 -14.57 -50.49 -19.74
N GLY A 252 -15.00 -51.14 -18.66
CA GLY A 252 -14.56 -52.50 -18.34
C GLY A 252 -15.54 -53.53 -18.92
N PRO A 253 -15.10 -54.64 -19.53
CA PRO A 253 -15.94 -55.82 -19.72
C PRO A 253 -15.96 -56.68 -18.45
N LEU A 254 -17.13 -57.26 -18.16
CA LEU A 254 -17.44 -58.05 -16.97
C LEU A 254 -16.90 -59.49 -17.00
N GLN A 255 -16.80 -60.07 -15.78
CA GLN A 255 -16.95 -61.48 -15.34
C GLN A 255 -15.67 -62.27 -14.95
N PRO A 256 -15.78 -63.36 -14.14
CA PRO A 256 -16.70 -63.65 -13.02
C PRO A 256 -16.01 -64.24 -11.75
N LEU A 257 -16.80 -64.40 -10.68
CA LEU A 257 -16.52 -65.07 -9.40
C LEU A 257 -16.24 -66.58 -9.53
N ASN A 258 -15.23 -67.09 -8.81
CA ASN A 258 -15.28 -68.25 -7.90
C ASN A 258 -13.90 -68.49 -7.23
N GLY A 259 -13.90 -68.86 -5.95
CA GLY A 259 -12.69 -68.95 -5.10
C GLY A 259 -12.25 -70.37 -4.78
N GLU A 260 -11.11 -70.50 -4.09
CA GLU A 260 -10.69 -71.62 -3.23
C GLU A 260 -9.65 -71.17 -2.17
N ILE A 261 -9.46 -72.02 -1.16
CA ILE A 261 -8.98 -71.78 0.21
C ILE A 261 -7.46 -72.02 0.37
N LEU A 262 -6.80 -71.16 1.19
CA LEU A 262 -5.61 -71.21 2.11
C LEU A 262 -4.63 -72.44 2.10
N PRO A 263 -3.37 -72.39 2.67
CA PRO A 263 -2.87 -71.49 3.74
C PRO A 263 -1.36 -71.07 3.77
N ASN A 264 -1.07 -70.13 4.70
CA ASN A 264 0.15 -69.90 5.51
C ASN A 264 1.54 -69.63 4.87
N ASP A 265 2.11 -68.46 5.18
CA ASP A 265 3.40 -68.41 5.90
C ASP A 265 3.56 -67.11 6.74
N SER A 266 4.38 -67.27 7.75
CA SER A 266 4.55 -66.61 9.04
C SER A 266 5.47 -65.38 8.96
N GLY A 267 5.33 -64.37 9.84
CA GLY A 267 6.42 -63.37 9.92
C GLY A 267 6.29 -62.05 10.69
N LYS A 268 5.73 -62.04 11.92
CA LYS A 268 5.99 -61.09 13.03
C LYS A 268 6.21 -59.59 12.76
N ILE A 269 5.25 -58.82 13.28
CA ILE A 269 5.35 -57.44 13.77
C ILE A 269 6.35 -57.35 14.94
N ARG A 270 7.13 -56.26 15.02
CA ARG A 270 7.67 -55.74 16.28
C ARG A 270 7.51 -54.22 16.36
N GLU A 271 6.58 -53.81 17.22
CA GLU A 271 6.60 -52.52 17.91
C GLU A 271 7.74 -52.49 18.93
N ASN A 272 8.23 -51.30 19.26
CA ASN A 272 8.82 -51.07 20.57
C ASN A 272 8.50 -49.64 21.04
N GLY A 273 7.78 -49.57 22.15
CA GLY A 273 7.45 -48.34 22.85
C GLY A 273 8.52 -47.86 23.82
N THR A 274 8.44 -46.56 24.08
CA THR A 274 8.55 -45.83 25.36
C THR A 274 9.69 -46.16 26.35
N LYS A 275 10.38 -45.10 26.77
CA LYS A 275 10.74 -44.82 28.18
C LYS A 275 11.10 -43.35 28.37
N GLY A 276 10.28 -42.64 29.15
CA GLY A 276 10.65 -41.33 29.70
C GLY A 276 11.50 -41.45 30.96
N LYS A 277 12.17 -40.35 31.34
CA LYS A 277 12.23 -39.85 32.74
C LYS A 277 13.01 -38.53 32.88
N LYS A 278 12.35 -37.61 33.58
CA LYS A 278 12.84 -36.69 34.64
C LYS A 278 13.71 -35.46 34.30
N ARG A 279 13.03 -34.31 34.39
CA ARG A 279 13.33 -33.10 35.20
C ARG A 279 14.68 -33.05 35.93
N LYS A 280 15.35 -31.88 35.83
CA LYS A 280 15.89 -31.15 36.99
C LYS A 280 15.90 -29.64 36.71
N ALA A 281 15.52 -28.89 37.73
CA ALA A 281 15.39 -27.45 37.77
C ALA A 281 16.66 -26.75 38.31
N GLU A 282 16.76 -25.47 37.97
CA GLU A 282 17.25 -24.30 38.72
C GLU A 282 18.70 -24.13 39.21
N LEU A 283 18.98 -22.84 39.45
CA LEU A 283 20.15 -22.08 39.90
C LEU A 283 21.09 -21.65 38.76
N GLU A 284 21.35 -20.35 38.55
CA GLU A 284 21.34 -19.16 39.44
C GLU A 284 21.10 -17.88 38.62
#